data_AF-A0A4Y8RGU6-F1
#
_entry.id   AF-A0A4Y8RGU6-F1
#
_cell.length_a   1.000
_cell.length_b   1.000
_cell.length_c   1.000
_cell.angle_alpha   90.00
_cell.angle_beta   90.00
_cell.angle_gamma   90.00
#
_symmetry.space_group_name_H-M   'P 1'
#
loop_
_entity.id
_entity.type
_entity.pdbx_description
1 polymer ?
#
loop_
_entity_poly.entity_id
_entity_poly.type
_entity_poly.pdbx_seq_one_letter_code
_entity_poly.pdbx_strand_id
1 'polypeptide(L)'
;MTEHKGLRSPRHLMRNAVRRRMPEWWRHKTGGKGNPWENEPPRFSKWQRWMRLLFRRNRLGEHQEAGAALRRREYKLAHWTMMTFAFVVGVIAMVGWNVMSMPPGKINAGMEFLWRLSIILGGLLTAITVLWRGMISVRQTETSRQQVDRMTRQIQATQENNLALMLQKGGEMLGAEEPAKVEAAIATLKAIVVDPSEKYAVEAMDLLADFVQRNGRSGHEGISVRSAIAALAAGAKLSRKSGRTISFQSDDEKCVWTLVSGVFQCEYSGGKIGANSYRHELATYYIFEKTTFYNDFIFAEADMVIIGMRNKFIRCKFLNCHFRAIPANLLSENEFGDCNFSWCAIVGGLDEINSIDLRAGRNFYRDNKPPVLCPGGKVSEDQPHWGNIFRKVKGVA
;
A
#
# COMPACT_ATOMS: atom_id res chain seq x y z
N MET A 1 -56.08 5.70 15.75
CA MET A 1 -56.01 5.14 14.38
C MET A 1 -55.62 6.27 13.44
N THR A 2 -54.34 6.38 13.10
CA THR A 2 -53.82 7.38 12.16
C THR A 2 -53.07 6.65 11.05
N GLU A 3 -53.58 6.85 9.84
CA GLU A 3 -53.21 6.15 8.61
C GLU A 3 -51.87 6.71 8.07
N HIS A 4 -50.80 5.93 8.14
CA HIS A 4 -49.50 6.30 7.55
C HIS A 4 -49.53 6.10 6.03
N LYS A 5 -49.63 7.21 5.27
CA LYS A 5 -49.43 7.21 3.81
C LYS A 5 -47.95 6.96 3.47
N GLY A 6 -47.68 5.85 2.79
CA GLY A 6 -46.34 5.39 2.42
C GLY A 6 -45.57 6.34 1.51
N LEU A 7 -44.37 6.71 1.95
CA LEU A 7 -43.35 7.40 1.15
C LEU A 7 -42.82 6.45 0.07
N ARG A 8 -43.05 6.78 -1.20
CA ARG A 8 -42.50 6.03 -2.34
C ARG A 8 -40.99 6.19 -2.38
N SER A 9 -40.28 5.06 -2.40
CA SER A 9 -38.82 4.98 -2.51
C SER A 9 -38.28 5.77 -3.72
N PRO A 10 -37.19 6.55 -3.57
CA PRO A 10 -36.53 7.29 -4.67
C PRO A 10 -36.19 6.44 -5.89
N ARG A 11 -35.98 5.13 -5.71
CA ARG A 11 -35.70 4.18 -6.81
C ARG A 11 -36.88 4.05 -7.79
N HIS A 12 -38.13 4.22 -7.32
CA HIS A 12 -39.31 4.14 -8.18
C HIS A 12 -39.51 5.41 -9.04
N LEU A 13 -39.16 6.59 -8.51
CA LEU A 13 -39.19 7.85 -9.27
C LEU A 13 -38.13 7.85 -10.37
N MET A 14 -36.93 7.32 -10.09
CA MET A 14 -35.83 7.26 -11.06
C MET A 14 -36.13 6.31 -12.23
N ARG A 15 -36.75 5.14 -11.98
CA ARG A 15 -37.20 4.22 -13.05
C ARG A 15 -38.22 4.88 -13.98
N ASN A 16 -39.16 5.65 -13.45
CA ASN A 16 -40.19 6.31 -14.26
C ASN A 16 -39.65 7.52 -15.05
N ALA A 17 -38.68 8.26 -14.49
CA ALA A 17 -38.03 9.37 -15.20
C ALA A 17 -37.18 8.89 -16.39
N VAL A 18 -36.45 7.79 -16.23
CA VAL A 18 -35.64 7.18 -17.30
C VAL A 18 -36.54 6.65 -18.42
N ARG A 19 -37.68 6.04 -18.09
CA ARG A 19 -38.62 5.49 -19.08
C ARG A 19 -39.32 6.56 -19.93
N ARG A 20 -39.52 7.76 -19.39
CA ARG A 20 -40.20 8.88 -20.09
C ARG A 20 -39.29 9.67 -21.04
N ARG A 21 -37.96 9.58 -20.91
CA ARG A 21 -37.00 10.37 -21.71
C ARG A 21 -36.15 9.55 -22.68
N MET A 22 -36.45 8.26 -22.86
CA MET A 22 -35.80 7.47 -23.90
C MET A 22 -36.30 7.89 -25.29
N PRO A 23 -35.39 8.15 -26.25
CA PRO A 23 -35.74 8.45 -27.64
C PRO A 23 -36.62 7.35 -28.29
N GLU A 24 -37.54 7.74 -29.17
CA GLU A 24 -38.52 6.82 -29.78
C GLU A 24 -37.89 5.67 -30.58
N TRP A 25 -36.69 5.84 -31.12
CA TRP A 25 -35.96 4.78 -31.84
C TRP A 25 -35.59 3.58 -30.95
N TRP A 26 -35.69 3.70 -29.62
CA TRP A 26 -35.47 2.61 -28.68
C TRP A 26 -36.75 1.80 -28.35
N ARG A 27 -37.94 2.31 -28.72
CA ARG A 27 -39.22 1.67 -28.36
C ARG A 27 -39.70 0.60 -29.36
N HIS A 28 -39.10 0.52 -30.55
CA HIS A 28 -39.60 -0.32 -31.66
C HIS A 28 -38.84 -1.64 -31.91
N LYS A 29 -37.95 -2.11 -31.03
CA LYS A 29 -37.09 -3.29 -31.29
C LYS A 29 -37.20 -4.44 -30.27
N THR A 30 -38.41 -4.82 -29.85
CA THR A 30 -38.59 -6.02 -28.99
C THR A 30 -39.62 -7.03 -29.53
N GLY A 31 -39.80 -7.11 -30.85
CA GLY A 31 -40.63 -8.14 -31.49
C GLY A 31 -39.92 -8.77 -32.67
N GLY A 32 -39.10 -9.80 -32.43
CA GLY A 32 -38.44 -10.55 -33.49
C GLY A 32 -37.36 -11.49 -32.95
N LYS A 33 -37.58 -12.81 -33.08
CA LYS A 33 -36.61 -13.85 -32.75
C LYS A 33 -35.48 -13.82 -33.79
N GLY A 34 -34.30 -13.40 -33.36
CA GLY A 34 -33.07 -13.38 -34.17
C GLY A 34 -32.08 -12.42 -33.55
N ASN A 35 -31.03 -12.93 -32.90
CA ASN A 35 -30.02 -12.12 -32.24
C ASN A 35 -29.21 -11.34 -33.28
N PRO A 36 -29.33 -10.00 -33.37
CA PRO A 36 -28.65 -9.19 -34.38
C PRO A 36 -27.34 -8.58 -33.85
N TRP A 37 -26.72 -9.16 -32.82
CA TRP A 37 -25.62 -8.51 -32.08
C TRP A 37 -24.21 -8.93 -32.54
N GLU A 38 -24.08 -9.73 -33.60
CA GLU A 38 -22.81 -10.43 -33.85
C GLU A 38 -21.86 -9.72 -34.84
N ASN A 39 -22.25 -8.63 -35.52
CA ASN A 39 -21.39 -8.03 -36.57
C ASN A 39 -21.43 -6.49 -36.71
N GLU A 40 -21.78 -5.71 -35.68
CA GLU A 40 -21.57 -4.25 -35.71
C GLU A 40 -20.48 -3.79 -34.72
N PRO A 41 -19.50 -2.96 -35.14
CA PRO A 41 -18.53 -2.37 -34.22
C PRO A 41 -19.22 -1.51 -33.15
N PRO A 42 -18.63 -1.36 -31.95
CA PRO A 42 -19.37 -0.97 -30.77
C PRO A 42 -19.87 0.48 -30.87
N ARG A 43 -21.18 0.65 -31.17
CA ARG A 43 -21.94 1.90 -30.94
C ARG A 43 -22.01 2.31 -29.46
N PHE A 44 -21.37 1.55 -28.57
CA PHE A 44 -21.18 1.85 -27.14
C PHE A 44 -20.44 3.17 -26.89
N SER A 45 -19.55 3.61 -27.80
CA SER A 45 -18.79 4.86 -27.62
C SER A 45 -19.69 6.11 -27.67
N LYS A 46 -20.68 6.14 -28.57
CA LYS A 46 -21.64 7.26 -28.67
C LYS A 46 -22.57 7.31 -27.46
N TRP A 47 -23.03 6.16 -26.97
CA TRP A 47 -23.86 6.08 -25.78
C TRP A 47 -23.11 6.48 -24.51
N GLN A 48 -21.87 6.00 -24.32
CA GLN A 48 -21.02 6.41 -23.20
C GLN A 48 -20.68 7.92 -23.26
N ARG A 49 -20.50 8.48 -24.46
CA ARG A 49 -20.28 9.93 -24.65
C ARG A 49 -21.53 10.73 -24.29
N TRP A 50 -22.72 10.26 -24.69
CA TRP A 50 -24.00 10.90 -24.37
C TRP A 50 -24.33 10.81 -22.86
N MET A 51 -24.10 9.65 -22.23
CA MET A 51 -24.20 9.47 -20.78
C MET A 51 -23.25 10.41 -20.03
N ARG A 52 -21.98 10.50 -20.44
CA ARG A 52 -21.01 11.45 -19.85
C ARG A 52 -21.47 12.90 -19.99
N LEU A 53 -22.05 13.28 -21.13
CA LEU A 53 -22.59 14.63 -21.35
C LEU A 53 -23.82 14.92 -20.47
N LEU A 54 -24.74 13.95 -20.31
CA LEU A 54 -25.90 14.10 -19.44
C LEU A 54 -25.52 14.22 -17.97
N PHE A 55 -24.60 13.38 -17.49
CA PHE A 55 -24.09 13.48 -16.12
C PHE A 55 -23.33 14.78 -15.87
N ARG A 56 -22.58 15.29 -16.86
CA ARG A 56 -21.90 16.58 -16.77
C ARG A 56 -22.89 17.74 -16.74
N ARG A 57 -23.97 17.68 -17.55
CA ARG A 57 -25.01 18.71 -17.60
C ARG A 57 -25.84 18.75 -16.31
N ASN A 58 -26.21 17.60 -15.74
CA ASN A 58 -26.92 17.56 -14.47
C ASN A 58 -26.06 18.06 -13.30
N ARG A 59 -24.78 17.69 -13.23
CA ARG A 59 -23.87 18.22 -12.18
C ARG A 59 -23.66 19.74 -12.29
N LEU A 60 -23.57 20.29 -13.51
CA LEU A 60 -23.43 21.73 -13.69
C LEU A 60 -24.69 22.51 -13.24
N GLY A 61 -25.89 21.94 -13.46
CA GLY A 61 -27.15 22.52 -12.97
C GLY A 61 -27.22 22.56 -11.45
N GLU A 62 -26.91 21.46 -10.77
CA GLU A 62 -26.92 21.39 -9.30
C GLU A 62 -25.91 22.35 -8.66
N HIS A 63 -24.71 22.51 -9.24
CA HIS A 63 -23.73 23.48 -8.77
C HIS A 63 -24.17 24.95 -8.99
N GLN A 64 -24.87 25.26 -10.08
CA GLN A 64 -25.41 26.60 -10.33
C GLN A 64 -26.55 26.94 -9.36
N GLU A 65 -27.46 25.99 -9.10
CA GLU A 65 -28.57 26.19 -8.16
C GLU A 65 -28.08 26.33 -6.71
N ALA A 66 -27.10 25.53 -6.30
CA ALA A 66 -26.46 25.66 -4.98
C ALA A 66 -25.77 27.02 -4.82
N GLY A 67 -25.05 27.49 -5.85
CA GLY A 67 -24.43 28.82 -5.87
C GLY A 67 -25.45 29.97 -5.84
N ALA A 68 -26.60 29.82 -6.51
CA ALA A 68 -27.67 30.81 -6.47
C ALA A 68 -28.40 30.85 -5.11
N ALA A 69 -28.54 29.72 -4.43
CA ALA A 69 -29.11 29.64 -3.09
C ALA A 69 -28.20 30.31 -2.04
N LEU A 70 -26.87 30.12 -2.14
CA LEU A 70 -25.89 30.79 -1.28
C LEU A 70 -25.90 32.30 -1.47
N ARG A 71 -25.86 32.79 -2.71
CA ARG A 71 -25.96 34.24 -3.01
C ARG A 71 -27.24 34.86 -2.45
N ARG A 72 -28.38 34.18 -2.55
CA ARG A 72 -29.64 34.64 -1.95
C ARG A 72 -29.58 34.75 -0.42
N ARG A 73 -28.83 33.89 0.27
CA ARG A 73 -28.61 33.99 1.72
C ARG A 73 -27.68 35.16 2.07
N GLU A 74 -26.66 35.43 1.27
CA GLU A 74 -25.75 36.56 1.45
C GLU A 74 -26.47 37.90 1.29
N TYR A 75 -27.29 38.05 0.24
CA TYR A 75 -28.10 39.26 0.05
C TYR A 75 -29.06 39.51 1.22
N LYS A 76 -29.71 38.46 1.72
CA LYS A 76 -30.58 38.59 2.90
C LYS A 76 -29.79 39.06 4.11
N LEU A 77 -28.63 38.47 4.38
CA LEU A 77 -27.80 38.84 5.53
C LEU A 77 -27.33 40.30 5.44
N ALA A 78 -26.84 40.73 4.27
CA ALA A 78 -26.42 42.11 4.04
C ALA A 78 -27.58 43.10 4.18
N HIS A 79 -28.77 42.73 3.71
CA HIS A 79 -29.98 43.55 3.86
C HIS A 79 -30.40 43.69 5.33
N TRP A 80 -30.36 42.61 6.11
CA TRP A 80 -30.63 42.65 7.55
C TRP A 80 -29.60 43.50 8.32
N THR A 81 -28.31 43.43 7.97
CA THR A 81 -27.29 44.29 8.59
C THR A 81 -27.48 45.77 8.23
N MET A 82 -27.87 46.08 6.99
CA MET A 82 -28.17 47.45 6.58
C MET A 82 -29.43 48.00 7.27
N MET A 83 -30.48 47.18 7.39
CA MET A 83 -31.69 47.57 8.11
C MET A 83 -31.42 47.84 9.59
N THR A 84 -30.66 46.97 10.26
CA THR A 84 -30.32 47.15 11.69
C THR A 84 -29.45 48.39 11.92
N PHE A 85 -28.48 48.64 11.03
CA PHE A 85 -27.67 49.86 11.08
C PHE A 85 -28.52 51.12 10.89
N ALA A 86 -29.38 51.14 9.86
CA ALA A 86 -30.29 52.27 9.60
C ALA A 86 -31.26 52.51 10.77
N PHE A 87 -31.78 51.44 11.37
CA PHE A 87 -32.64 51.52 12.55
C PHE A 87 -31.90 52.14 13.74
N VAL A 88 -30.67 51.71 14.04
CA VAL A 88 -29.85 52.27 15.13
C VAL A 88 -29.58 53.76 14.90
N VAL A 89 -29.19 54.15 13.68
CA VAL A 89 -28.97 55.57 13.33
C VAL A 89 -30.26 56.38 13.47
N GLY A 90 -31.40 55.84 13.04
CA GLY A 90 -32.71 56.47 13.16
C GLY A 90 -33.13 56.68 14.63
N VAL A 91 -32.91 55.68 15.49
CA VAL A 91 -33.20 55.79 16.93
C VAL A 91 -32.32 56.85 17.59
N ILE A 92 -31.01 56.90 17.27
CA ILE A 92 -30.10 57.92 17.80
C ILE A 92 -30.54 59.32 17.36
N ALA A 93 -30.88 59.51 16.09
CA ALA A 93 -31.36 60.79 15.57
C ALA A 93 -32.68 61.22 16.24
N MET A 94 -33.62 60.29 16.41
CA MET A 94 -34.91 60.54 17.06
C MET A 94 -34.74 60.93 18.54
N VAL A 95 -33.91 60.21 19.30
CA VAL A 95 -33.67 60.52 20.71
C VAL A 95 -32.90 61.84 20.84
N GLY A 96 -31.90 62.08 20.00
CA GLY A 96 -31.17 63.35 19.96
C GLY A 96 -32.09 64.54 19.68
N TRP A 97 -33.03 64.39 18.75
CA TRP A 97 -34.05 65.41 18.46
C TRP A 97 -34.96 65.68 19.66
N ASN A 98 -35.43 64.64 20.35
CA ASN A 98 -36.28 64.78 21.54
C ASN A 98 -35.56 65.42 22.73
N VAL A 99 -34.24 65.26 22.84
CA VAL A 99 -33.46 65.93 23.89
C VAL A 99 -33.20 67.39 23.55
N MET A 100 -32.94 67.71 22.28
CA MET A 100 -32.80 69.09 21.81
C MET A 100 -34.08 69.93 21.97
N SER A 101 -35.26 69.28 21.96
CA SER A 101 -36.55 69.96 22.15
C SER A 101 -36.98 70.13 23.61
N MET A 102 -36.16 69.68 24.59
CA MET A 102 -36.49 69.84 26.02
C MET A 102 -36.26 71.29 26.52
N PRO A 103 -37.07 71.77 27.47
CA PRO A 103 -36.86 73.07 28.10
C PRO A 103 -35.48 73.15 28.81
N PRO A 104 -34.83 74.33 28.84
CA PRO A 104 -33.46 74.47 29.32
C PRO A 104 -33.22 73.99 30.76
N GLY A 105 -34.24 74.01 31.62
CA GLY A 105 -34.15 73.52 33.00
C GLY A 105 -34.08 72.00 33.16
N LYS A 106 -34.30 71.20 32.11
CA LYS A 106 -34.31 69.72 32.16
C LYS A 106 -33.20 69.05 31.34
N ILE A 107 -32.32 69.84 30.71
CA ILE A 107 -31.27 69.35 29.82
C ILE A 107 -30.32 68.36 30.52
N ASN A 108 -29.95 68.62 31.77
CA ASN A 108 -29.01 67.77 32.52
C ASN A 108 -29.55 66.34 32.73
N ALA A 109 -30.85 66.19 33.03
CA ALA A 109 -31.48 64.88 33.17
C ALA A 109 -31.59 64.14 31.83
N GLY A 110 -31.84 64.87 30.73
CA GLY A 110 -31.84 64.32 29.38
C GLY A 110 -30.46 63.84 28.93
N MET A 111 -29.39 64.55 29.31
CA MET A 111 -28.01 64.15 29.04
C MET A 111 -27.60 62.87 29.77
N GLU A 112 -27.96 62.72 31.04
CA GLU A 112 -27.64 61.51 31.80
C GLU A 112 -28.35 60.27 31.22
N PHE A 113 -29.60 60.43 30.77
CA PHE A 113 -30.33 59.37 30.08
C PHE A 113 -29.68 58.98 28.75
N LEU A 114 -29.29 59.97 27.92
CA LEU A 114 -28.56 59.74 26.67
C LEU A 114 -27.25 59.00 26.89
N TRP A 115 -26.50 59.36 27.94
CA TRP A 115 -25.25 58.70 28.29
C TRP A 115 -25.45 57.23 28.66
N ARG A 116 -26.45 56.92 29.50
CA ARG A 116 -26.75 55.52 29.87
C ARG A 116 -27.23 54.71 28.66
N LEU A 117 -28.02 55.33 27.78
CA LEU A 117 -28.52 54.70 26.56
C LEU A 117 -27.40 54.45 25.54
N SER A 118 -26.45 55.37 25.39
CA SER A 118 -25.32 55.23 24.47
C SER A 118 -24.37 54.09 24.87
N ILE A 119 -24.12 53.89 26.17
CA ILE A 119 -23.32 52.76 26.67
C ILE A 119 -23.96 51.42 26.32
N ILE A 120 -25.27 51.28 26.54
CA ILE A 120 -26.01 50.05 26.23
C ILE A 120 -25.99 49.77 24.71
N LEU A 121 -26.25 50.80 23.90
CA LEU A 121 -26.16 50.71 22.44
C LEU A 121 -24.75 50.35 21.95
N GLY A 122 -23.72 50.94 22.55
CA GLY A 122 -22.32 50.62 22.28
C GLY A 122 -21.98 49.15 22.60
N GLY A 123 -22.44 48.65 23.74
CA GLY A 123 -22.30 47.23 24.13
C GLY A 123 -23.00 46.28 23.15
N LEU A 124 -24.21 46.63 22.70
CA LEU A 124 -24.95 45.82 21.72
C LEU A 124 -24.25 45.81 20.35
N LEU A 125 -23.81 46.97 19.87
CA LEU A 125 -23.09 47.08 18.59
C LEU A 125 -21.78 46.28 18.59
N THR A 126 -21.04 46.33 19.69
CA THR A 126 -19.79 45.57 19.83
C THR A 126 -20.05 44.06 19.85
N ALA A 127 -21.04 43.58 20.60
CA ALA A 127 -21.44 42.17 20.61
C ALA A 127 -21.85 41.66 19.21
N ILE A 128 -22.68 42.43 18.49
CA ILE A 128 -23.08 42.10 17.11
C ILE A 128 -21.87 42.06 16.18
N THR A 129 -20.94 43.00 16.31
CA THR A 129 -19.72 43.06 15.50
C THR A 129 -18.82 41.84 15.73
N VAL A 130 -18.66 41.41 16.99
CA VAL A 130 -17.89 40.21 17.35
C VAL A 130 -18.54 38.95 16.78
N LEU A 131 -19.86 38.79 16.91
CA LEU A 131 -20.60 37.65 16.34
C LEU A 131 -20.49 37.62 14.80
N TRP A 132 -20.57 38.78 14.15
CA TRP A 132 -20.43 38.89 12.71
C TRP A 132 -19.01 38.49 12.24
N ARG A 133 -17.97 39.01 12.89
CA ARG A 133 -16.57 38.64 12.61
C ARG A 133 -16.32 37.15 12.85
N GLY A 134 -16.88 36.58 13.92
CA GLY A 134 -16.81 35.15 14.21
C GLY A 134 -17.45 34.30 13.12
N MET A 135 -18.64 34.66 12.67
CA MET A 135 -19.34 33.95 11.58
C MET A 135 -18.58 34.02 10.25
N ILE A 136 -17.96 35.16 9.91
CA ILE A 136 -17.13 35.29 8.71
C ILE A 136 -15.88 34.40 8.81
N SER A 137 -15.20 34.40 9.95
CA SER A 137 -14.00 33.58 10.17
C SER A 137 -14.27 32.08 10.02
N VAL A 138 -15.40 31.60 10.56
CA VAL A 138 -15.81 30.20 10.41
C VAL A 138 -16.05 29.84 8.95
N ARG A 139 -16.72 30.71 8.18
CA ARG A 139 -16.98 30.48 6.75
C ARG A 139 -15.70 30.48 5.92
N GLN A 140 -14.78 31.41 6.16
CA GLN A 140 -13.48 31.42 5.49
C GLN A 140 -12.73 30.11 5.74
N THR A 141 -12.68 29.68 7.00
CA THR A 141 -12.06 28.42 7.39
C THR A 141 -12.69 27.22 6.69
N GLU A 142 -14.02 27.17 6.59
CA GLU A 142 -14.73 26.10 5.88
C GLU A 142 -14.41 26.09 4.38
N THR A 143 -14.41 27.26 3.73
CA THR A 143 -14.07 27.35 2.30
C THR A 143 -12.61 26.97 2.03
N SER A 144 -11.67 27.38 2.88
CA SER A 144 -10.27 26.99 2.78
C SER A 144 -10.09 25.48 2.97
N ARG A 145 -10.77 24.87 3.95
CA ARG A 145 -10.76 23.42 4.13
C ARG A 145 -11.27 22.70 2.90
N GLN A 146 -12.41 23.12 2.33
CA GLN A 146 -12.94 22.52 1.12
C GLN A 146 -12.01 22.67 -0.10
N GLN A 147 -11.28 23.79 -0.21
CA GLN A 147 -10.28 23.98 -1.27
C GLN A 147 -9.07 23.08 -1.07
N VAL A 148 -8.54 22.98 0.16
CA VAL A 148 -7.45 22.07 0.51
C VAL A 148 -7.83 20.63 0.20
N ASP A 149 -9.02 20.18 0.61
CA ASP A 149 -9.49 18.82 0.33
C ASP A 149 -9.58 18.53 -1.17
N ARG A 150 -10.08 19.49 -1.96
CA ARG A 150 -10.15 19.35 -3.42
C ARG A 150 -8.76 19.27 -4.05
N MET A 151 -7.83 20.13 -3.61
CA MET A 151 -6.45 20.12 -4.09
C MET A 151 -5.75 18.82 -3.72
N THR A 152 -5.90 18.33 -2.49
CA THR A 152 -5.33 17.05 -2.05
C THR A 152 -5.83 15.89 -2.90
N ARG A 153 -7.15 15.83 -3.20
CA ARG A 153 -7.70 14.80 -4.09
C ARG A 153 -7.18 14.91 -5.52
N GLN A 154 -7.01 16.12 -6.04
CA GLN A 154 -6.42 16.34 -7.37
C GLN A 154 -4.96 15.90 -7.41
N ILE A 155 -4.16 16.25 -6.38
CA ILE A 155 -2.77 15.84 -6.25
C ILE A 155 -2.67 14.31 -6.22
N GLN A 156 -3.50 13.65 -5.41
CA GLN A 156 -3.55 12.18 -5.34
C GLN A 156 -3.90 11.58 -6.70
N ALA A 157 -4.94 12.07 -7.38
CA ALA A 157 -5.32 11.56 -8.71
C ALA A 157 -4.22 11.78 -9.76
N THR A 158 -3.51 12.91 -9.71
CA THR A 158 -2.38 13.18 -10.60
C THR A 158 -1.18 12.28 -10.28
N GLN A 159 -0.87 12.06 -9.00
CA GLN A 159 0.19 11.15 -8.58
C GLN A 159 -0.09 9.71 -9.03
N GLU A 160 -1.32 9.24 -8.87
CA GLU A 160 -1.73 7.92 -9.36
C GLU A 160 -1.56 7.78 -10.87
N ASN A 161 -1.97 8.79 -11.64
CA ASN A 161 -1.80 8.78 -13.09
C ASN A 161 -0.31 8.78 -13.49
N ASN A 162 0.51 9.54 -12.77
CA ASN A 162 1.96 9.56 -13.01
C ASN A 162 2.61 8.21 -12.71
N LEU A 163 2.23 7.54 -11.61
CA LEU A 163 2.72 6.20 -11.27
C LEU A 163 2.29 5.16 -12.31
N ALA A 164 1.03 5.20 -12.76
CA ALA A 164 0.54 4.32 -13.82
C ALA A 164 1.32 4.52 -15.14
N LEU A 165 1.63 5.78 -15.50
CA LEU A 165 2.44 6.10 -16.67
C LEU A 165 3.89 5.60 -16.51
N MET A 166 4.48 5.74 -15.32
CA MET A 166 5.81 5.20 -15.02
C MET A 166 5.83 3.68 -15.13
N LEU A 167 4.79 2.99 -14.64
CA LEU A 167 4.65 1.54 -14.73
C LEU A 167 4.59 1.10 -16.20
N GLN A 168 3.74 1.75 -17.00
CA GLN A 168 3.61 1.44 -18.42
C GLN A 168 4.95 1.66 -19.15
N LYS A 169 5.59 2.82 -18.97
CA LYS A 169 6.88 3.13 -19.61
C LYS A 169 7.99 2.20 -19.15
N GLY A 170 8.04 1.88 -17.87
CA GLY A 170 8.98 0.91 -17.31
C GLY A 170 8.80 -0.46 -17.94
N GLY A 171 7.56 -0.95 -18.05
CA GLY A 171 7.26 -2.22 -18.71
C GLY A 171 7.63 -2.25 -20.20
N GLU A 172 7.35 -1.17 -20.94
CA GLU A 172 7.73 -1.04 -22.37
C GLU A 172 9.26 -1.05 -22.55
N MET A 173 9.99 -0.28 -21.74
CA MET A 173 11.46 -0.18 -21.83
C MET A 173 12.18 -1.45 -21.41
N LEU A 174 11.54 -2.29 -20.59
CA LEU A 174 12.09 -3.58 -20.12
C LEU A 174 12.24 -4.63 -21.22
N GLY A 175 11.54 -4.47 -22.34
CA GLY A 175 11.68 -5.29 -23.54
C GLY A 175 12.67 -4.73 -24.58
N ALA A 176 13.32 -3.59 -24.29
CA ALA A 176 14.25 -2.97 -25.23
C ALA A 176 15.57 -3.76 -25.32
N GLU A 177 16.17 -3.78 -26.51
CA GLU A 177 17.49 -4.41 -26.74
C GLU A 177 18.65 -3.61 -26.13
N GLU A 178 18.46 -2.29 -25.95
CA GLU A 178 19.50 -1.39 -25.45
C GLU A 178 19.64 -1.49 -23.92
N PRO A 179 20.81 -1.89 -23.39
CA PRO A 179 21.01 -2.08 -21.95
C PRO A 179 20.71 -0.83 -21.13
N ALA A 180 21.01 0.36 -21.65
CA ALA A 180 20.73 1.63 -20.98
C ALA A 180 19.22 1.85 -20.75
N LYS A 181 18.37 1.46 -21.71
CA LYS A 181 16.91 1.54 -21.57
C LYS A 181 16.39 0.53 -20.55
N VAL A 182 16.97 -0.68 -20.52
CA VAL A 182 16.61 -1.71 -19.54
C VAL A 182 16.96 -1.27 -18.12
N GLU A 183 18.15 -0.69 -17.89
CA GLU A 183 18.49 -0.15 -16.56
C GLU A 183 17.57 1.02 -16.16
N ALA A 184 17.24 1.91 -17.08
CA ALA A 184 16.29 2.99 -16.83
C ALA A 184 14.89 2.46 -16.49
N ALA A 185 14.46 1.36 -17.14
CA ALA A 185 13.24 0.65 -16.84
C ALA A 185 13.25 0.08 -15.40
N ILE A 186 14.33 -0.62 -15.03
CA ILE A 186 14.50 -1.19 -13.69
C ILE A 186 14.50 -0.08 -12.63
N ALA A 187 15.20 1.03 -12.87
CA ALA A 187 15.22 2.17 -11.96
C ALA A 187 13.81 2.80 -11.79
N THR A 188 13.07 2.92 -12.90
CA THR A 188 11.69 3.45 -12.88
C THR A 188 10.76 2.52 -12.10
N LEU A 189 10.81 1.21 -12.34
CA LEU A 189 10.01 0.24 -11.59
C LEU A 189 10.41 0.21 -10.12
N LYS A 190 11.71 0.26 -9.81
CA LYS A 190 12.19 0.36 -8.42
C LYS A 190 11.59 1.57 -7.70
N ALA A 191 11.50 2.73 -8.37
CA ALA A 191 10.88 3.92 -7.79
C ALA A 191 9.40 3.67 -7.41
N ILE A 192 8.65 2.95 -8.24
CA ILE A 192 7.26 2.55 -7.94
C ILE A 192 7.23 1.54 -6.78
N VAL A 193 8.16 0.58 -6.78
CA VAL A 193 8.27 -0.45 -5.72
C VAL A 193 8.56 0.14 -4.35
N VAL A 194 9.23 1.29 -4.26
CA VAL A 194 9.51 1.98 -2.98
C VAL A 194 8.55 3.12 -2.66
N ASP A 195 7.60 3.43 -3.55
CA ASP A 195 6.64 4.53 -3.37
C ASP A 195 5.66 4.24 -2.20
N PRO A 196 5.30 5.23 -1.36
CA PRO A 196 4.38 5.02 -0.24
C PRO A 196 2.95 4.58 -0.61
N SER A 197 2.49 4.85 -1.84
CA SER A 197 1.10 4.61 -2.28
C SER A 197 0.75 3.13 -2.40
N GLU A 198 1.73 2.24 -2.56
CA GLU A 198 1.61 0.78 -2.73
C GLU A 198 0.80 0.28 -3.93
N LYS A 199 -0.04 1.14 -4.52
CA LYS A 199 -1.07 0.83 -5.51
C LYS A 199 -0.58 0.05 -6.73
N TYR A 200 0.66 0.28 -7.14
CA TYR A 200 1.29 -0.36 -8.31
C TYR A 200 2.57 -1.11 -7.95
N ALA A 201 2.86 -1.28 -6.66
CA ALA A 201 4.12 -1.87 -6.22
C ALA A 201 4.17 -3.35 -6.60
N VAL A 202 3.07 -4.09 -6.43
CA VAL A 202 3.02 -5.53 -6.76
C VAL A 202 3.20 -5.74 -8.26
N GLU A 203 2.53 -4.99 -9.11
CA GLU A 203 2.65 -5.08 -10.56
C GLU A 203 4.07 -4.73 -11.03
N ALA A 204 4.70 -3.71 -10.42
CA ALA A 204 6.09 -3.38 -10.71
C ALA A 204 7.04 -4.51 -10.26
N MET A 205 6.81 -5.13 -9.10
CA MET A 205 7.59 -6.28 -8.65
C MET A 205 7.37 -7.51 -9.54
N ASP A 206 6.17 -7.76 -10.04
CA ASP A 206 5.88 -8.84 -10.98
C ASP A 206 6.65 -8.67 -12.29
N LEU A 207 6.70 -7.46 -12.85
CA LEU A 207 7.49 -7.16 -14.04
C LEU A 207 9.00 -7.35 -13.81
N LEU A 208 9.51 -6.93 -12.64
CA LEU A 208 10.91 -7.15 -12.25
C LEU A 208 11.21 -8.65 -12.09
N ALA A 209 10.32 -9.41 -11.45
CA ALA A 209 10.47 -10.86 -11.28
C ALA A 209 10.46 -11.59 -12.64
N ASP A 210 9.55 -11.23 -13.54
CA ASP A 210 9.48 -11.78 -14.90
C ASP A 210 10.74 -11.46 -15.71
N PHE A 211 11.38 -10.30 -15.45
CA PHE A 211 12.65 -9.94 -16.06
C PHE A 211 13.82 -10.77 -15.53
N VAL A 212 13.93 -10.91 -14.19
CA VAL A 212 14.97 -11.71 -13.55
C VAL A 212 14.83 -13.18 -13.99
N GLN A 213 13.62 -13.72 -14.05
CA GLN A 213 13.37 -15.08 -14.55
C GLN A 213 13.87 -15.29 -15.99
N ARG A 214 13.56 -14.35 -16.88
CA ARG A 214 13.91 -14.48 -18.30
C ARG A 214 15.40 -14.32 -18.56
N ASN A 215 16.04 -13.34 -17.92
CA ASN A 215 17.42 -12.95 -18.20
C ASN A 215 18.43 -13.57 -17.23
N GLY A 216 17.97 -14.02 -16.06
CA GLY A 216 18.79 -14.64 -15.01
C GLY A 216 18.67 -16.16 -14.94
N ARG A 217 17.95 -16.80 -15.87
CA ARG A 217 17.60 -18.24 -15.80
C ARG A 217 18.79 -19.16 -15.52
N SER A 218 19.93 -18.90 -16.17
CA SER A 218 21.16 -19.71 -16.08
C SER A 218 22.27 -19.08 -15.21
N GLY A 219 22.10 -17.84 -14.75
CA GLY A 219 23.08 -17.15 -13.92
C GLY A 219 22.71 -15.70 -13.61
N HIS A 220 23.21 -15.16 -12.49
CA HIS A 220 22.87 -13.82 -11.98
C HIS A 220 24.01 -12.81 -12.14
N GLU A 221 24.95 -13.03 -13.07
CA GLU A 221 26.13 -12.17 -13.22
C GLU A 221 25.84 -10.86 -13.97
N GLY A 222 24.78 -10.83 -14.78
CA GLY A 222 24.37 -9.66 -15.55
C GLY A 222 24.02 -8.47 -14.64
N ILE A 223 24.56 -7.29 -14.98
CA ILE A 223 24.34 -6.06 -14.20
C ILE A 223 22.84 -5.78 -14.04
N SER A 224 22.07 -5.87 -15.13
CA SER A 224 20.62 -5.64 -15.11
C SER A 224 19.86 -6.64 -14.26
N VAL A 225 20.26 -7.91 -14.29
CA VAL A 225 19.67 -8.96 -13.43
C VAL A 225 19.93 -8.61 -11.96
N ARG A 226 21.16 -8.25 -11.61
CA ARG A 226 21.49 -7.83 -10.22
C ARG A 226 20.75 -6.56 -9.80
N SER A 227 20.64 -5.56 -10.68
CA SER A 227 19.87 -4.33 -10.45
C SER A 227 18.40 -4.66 -10.15
N ALA A 228 17.79 -5.56 -10.93
CA ALA A 228 16.42 -5.99 -10.74
C ALA A 228 16.22 -6.81 -9.44
N ILE A 229 17.14 -7.71 -9.12
CA ILE A 229 17.14 -8.44 -7.83
C ILE A 229 17.24 -7.47 -6.66
N ALA A 230 18.11 -6.45 -6.75
CA ALA A 230 18.23 -5.42 -5.72
C ALA A 230 16.95 -4.55 -5.60
N ALA A 231 16.25 -4.31 -6.71
CA ALA A 231 14.96 -3.62 -6.69
C ALA A 231 13.86 -4.46 -6.00
N LEU A 232 13.79 -5.76 -6.28
CA LEU A 232 12.89 -6.68 -5.59
C LEU A 232 13.20 -6.76 -4.08
N ALA A 233 14.48 -6.81 -3.71
CA ALA A 233 14.91 -6.77 -2.33
C ALA A 233 14.53 -5.47 -1.60
N ALA A 234 14.54 -4.33 -2.30
CA ALA A 234 14.06 -3.07 -1.75
C ALA A 234 12.55 -3.11 -1.45
N GLY A 235 11.75 -3.74 -2.32
CA GLY A 235 10.32 -3.99 -2.05
C GLY A 235 10.11 -4.93 -0.87
N ALA A 236 10.91 -6.00 -0.76
CA ALA A 236 10.85 -6.95 0.34
C ALA A 236 11.07 -6.28 1.71
N LYS A 237 12.00 -5.31 1.80
CA LYS A 237 12.25 -4.51 3.01
C LYS A 237 11.03 -3.69 3.46
N LEU A 238 10.12 -3.38 2.55
CA LEU A 238 8.85 -2.71 2.82
C LEU A 238 7.70 -3.70 3.02
N SER A 239 8.00 -4.99 3.24
CA SER A 239 7.02 -6.08 3.34
C SER A 239 6.15 -6.29 2.08
N ARG A 240 6.64 -5.83 0.92
CA ARG A 240 5.95 -6.00 -0.38
C ARG A 240 6.46 -7.26 -1.07
N LYS A 241 5.58 -7.94 -1.80
CA LYS A 241 5.90 -9.18 -2.51
C LYS A 241 5.23 -9.21 -3.86
N SER A 242 5.98 -9.64 -4.87
CA SER A 242 5.46 -10.11 -6.15
C SER A 242 4.63 -11.39 -5.94
N GLY A 243 3.60 -11.56 -6.76
CA GLY A 243 2.81 -12.79 -6.84
C GLY A 243 3.48 -13.89 -7.67
N ARG A 244 4.67 -13.65 -8.22
CA ARG A 244 5.37 -14.59 -9.09
C ARG A 244 6.11 -15.68 -8.31
N THR A 245 6.09 -16.87 -8.90
CA THR A 245 7.02 -17.95 -8.61
C THR A 245 8.07 -17.98 -9.71
N ILE A 246 9.35 -17.95 -9.34
CA ILE A 246 10.48 -17.97 -10.27
C ILE A 246 11.36 -19.20 -10.02
N SER A 247 11.96 -19.74 -11.06
CA SER A 247 12.84 -20.90 -11.03
C SER A 247 14.12 -20.69 -11.83
N PHE A 248 15.25 -21.03 -11.23
CA PHE A 248 16.58 -20.91 -11.81
C PHE A 248 17.20 -22.28 -11.91
N GLN A 249 17.88 -22.54 -13.02
CA GLN A 249 18.55 -23.82 -13.26
C GLN A 249 19.85 -23.57 -14.01
N SER A 250 20.93 -24.18 -13.52
CA SER A 250 22.20 -24.17 -14.22
C SER A 250 22.86 -25.53 -14.10
N ASP A 251 23.34 -26.03 -15.24
CA ASP A 251 24.17 -27.23 -15.31
C ASP A 251 25.64 -26.92 -14.97
N ASP A 252 26.01 -25.64 -14.89
CA ASP A 252 27.34 -25.21 -14.48
C ASP A 252 27.45 -25.15 -12.96
N GLU A 253 28.23 -26.08 -12.39
CA GLU A 253 28.56 -26.11 -10.96
C GLU A 253 29.31 -24.87 -10.48
N LYS A 254 29.84 -24.03 -11.37
CA LYS A 254 30.49 -22.75 -11.03
C LYS A 254 29.51 -21.59 -10.98
N CYS A 255 28.29 -21.73 -11.51
CA CYS A 255 27.30 -20.66 -11.49
C CYS A 255 26.98 -20.25 -10.05
N VAL A 256 27.16 -18.97 -9.73
CA VAL A 256 26.86 -18.42 -8.40
C VAL A 256 25.51 -17.72 -8.43
N TRP A 257 24.57 -18.28 -7.66
CA TRP A 257 23.25 -17.71 -7.49
C TRP A 257 23.25 -16.56 -6.47
N THR A 258 22.52 -15.52 -6.81
CA THR A 258 22.09 -14.49 -5.85
C THR A 258 20.67 -14.78 -5.42
N LEU A 259 20.41 -14.81 -4.12
CA LEU A 259 19.06 -15.05 -3.59
C LEU A 259 18.13 -13.89 -3.96
N VAL A 260 17.02 -14.23 -4.61
CA VAL A 260 15.98 -13.27 -4.96
C VAL A 260 14.98 -13.19 -3.82
N SER A 261 14.82 -12.00 -3.23
CA SER A 261 13.82 -11.71 -2.21
C SER A 261 12.68 -10.90 -2.80
N GLY A 262 11.53 -10.82 -2.12
CA GLY A 262 10.39 -10.04 -2.59
C GLY A 262 9.54 -10.72 -3.65
N VAL A 263 9.75 -12.02 -3.88
CA VAL A 263 8.86 -12.87 -4.70
C VAL A 263 8.10 -13.85 -3.82
N PHE A 264 7.03 -14.43 -4.35
CA PHE A 264 6.21 -15.40 -3.61
C PHE A 264 7.02 -16.65 -3.31
N GLN A 265 7.62 -17.23 -4.36
CA GLN A 265 8.44 -18.44 -4.27
C GLN A 265 9.60 -18.37 -5.26
N CYS A 266 10.75 -18.89 -4.83
CA CYS A 266 11.95 -18.94 -5.64
C CYS A 266 12.57 -20.34 -5.60
N GLU A 267 12.77 -20.94 -6.76
CA GLU A 267 13.34 -22.27 -6.90
C GLU A 267 14.72 -22.18 -7.53
N TYR A 268 15.69 -22.92 -7.00
CA TYR A 268 17.04 -23.01 -7.53
C TYR A 268 17.40 -24.46 -7.76
N SER A 269 17.94 -24.76 -8.93
CA SER A 269 18.45 -26.08 -9.30
C SER A 269 19.90 -25.99 -9.77
N GLY A 270 20.77 -26.79 -9.16
CA GLY A 270 22.21 -26.76 -9.45
C GLY A 270 22.91 -25.49 -8.92
N GLY A 271 24.10 -25.21 -9.45
CA GLY A 271 24.93 -24.05 -9.10
C GLY A 271 25.32 -23.95 -7.62
N LYS A 272 25.72 -22.74 -7.22
CA LYS A 272 26.33 -22.44 -5.91
C LYS A 272 25.71 -21.22 -5.25
N ILE A 273 25.50 -21.27 -3.93
CA ILE A 273 25.06 -20.12 -3.12
C ILE A 273 26.12 -19.83 -2.06
N GLY A 274 26.64 -18.60 -2.07
CA GLY A 274 27.61 -18.13 -1.08
C GLY A 274 26.97 -17.47 0.14
N ALA A 275 27.68 -17.45 1.27
CA ALA A 275 27.19 -16.88 2.54
C ALA A 275 26.79 -15.40 2.48
N ASN A 276 27.44 -14.60 1.62
CA ASN A 276 27.11 -13.17 1.48
C ASN A 276 25.69 -12.94 0.93
N SER A 277 25.12 -13.93 0.23
CA SER A 277 23.78 -13.83 -0.35
C SER A 277 22.65 -14.00 0.68
N TYR A 278 22.94 -14.53 1.88
CA TYR A 278 21.90 -14.92 2.87
C TYR A 278 21.60 -13.85 3.94
N ARG A 279 22.20 -12.66 3.87
CA ARG A 279 22.14 -11.67 4.96
C ARG A 279 20.82 -10.88 5.11
N HIS A 280 19.69 -11.34 4.57
CA HIS A 280 18.45 -10.54 4.55
C HIS A 280 17.22 -11.30 5.04
N GLU A 281 16.42 -10.62 5.87
CA GLU A 281 15.16 -11.08 6.48
C GLU A 281 14.20 -11.67 5.43
N LEU A 282 14.04 -13.00 5.44
CA LEU A 282 13.44 -13.74 4.34
C LEU A 282 11.90 -13.71 4.41
N ALA A 283 11.32 -12.81 3.61
CA ALA A 283 9.88 -12.80 3.33
C ALA A 283 9.48 -13.81 2.22
N THR A 284 10.41 -14.53 1.61
CA THR A 284 10.22 -15.40 0.43
C THR A 284 10.37 -16.89 0.78
N TYR A 285 9.57 -17.75 0.15
CA TYR A 285 9.65 -19.21 0.24
C TYR A 285 10.67 -19.75 -0.77
N TYR A 286 11.67 -20.53 -0.34
CA TYR A 286 12.73 -21.03 -1.22
C TYR A 286 12.72 -22.55 -1.39
N ILE A 287 12.89 -23.02 -2.63
CA ILE A 287 13.17 -24.43 -2.92
C ILE A 287 14.56 -24.52 -3.53
N PHE A 288 15.41 -25.39 -2.97
CA PHE A 288 16.73 -25.68 -3.48
C PHE A 288 16.80 -27.16 -3.85
N GLU A 289 17.22 -27.45 -5.08
CA GLU A 289 17.43 -28.81 -5.58
C GLU A 289 18.85 -28.94 -6.14
N LYS A 290 19.63 -29.91 -5.66
CA LYS A 290 21.02 -30.14 -6.14
C LYS A 290 21.92 -28.89 -6.08
N THR A 291 21.58 -27.93 -5.22
CA THR A 291 22.34 -26.69 -5.06
C THR A 291 23.46 -26.89 -4.05
N THR A 292 24.63 -26.29 -4.33
CA THR A 292 25.78 -26.33 -3.41
C THR A 292 25.87 -25.05 -2.59
N PHE A 293 25.82 -25.17 -1.27
CA PHE A 293 26.05 -24.09 -0.31
C PHE A 293 27.50 -24.13 0.17
N TYR A 294 28.18 -22.98 0.24
CA TYR A 294 29.61 -22.92 0.54
C TYR A 294 30.06 -21.64 1.27
N ASN A 295 31.27 -21.67 1.84
CA ASN A 295 32.00 -20.58 2.49
C ASN A 295 31.31 -19.98 3.72
N ASP A 296 31.35 -20.68 4.85
CA ASP A 296 30.84 -20.20 6.16
C ASP A 296 29.38 -19.75 6.09
N PHE A 297 28.56 -20.51 5.37
CA PHE A 297 27.12 -20.28 5.38
C PHE A 297 26.60 -20.59 6.79
N ILE A 298 26.19 -19.54 7.52
CA ILE A 298 25.68 -19.67 8.89
C ILE A 298 24.17 -19.80 8.82
N PHE A 299 23.64 -20.96 9.22
CA PHE A 299 22.22 -21.12 9.52
C PHE A 299 21.99 -20.75 11.00
N ALA A 300 21.43 -19.57 11.29
CA ALA A 300 21.21 -19.09 12.65
C ALA A 300 19.77 -19.38 13.16
N GLU A 301 19.60 -19.49 14.49
CA GLU A 301 18.31 -19.80 15.15
C GLU A 301 17.14 -18.88 14.77
N ALA A 302 17.40 -17.58 14.54
CA ALA A 302 16.37 -16.63 14.10
C ALA A 302 15.85 -16.92 12.67
N ASP A 303 16.68 -17.55 11.83
CA ASP A 303 16.30 -17.99 10.48
C ASP A 303 15.62 -19.37 10.50
N MET A 304 15.70 -20.13 11.60
CA MET A 304 15.24 -21.52 11.69
C MET A 304 13.85 -21.76 12.27
N VAL A 305 13.28 -20.77 12.93
CA VAL A 305 11.81 -20.74 13.13
C VAL A 305 11.09 -20.68 11.77
N ILE A 306 11.80 -20.35 10.67
CA ILE A 306 11.29 -20.29 9.30
C ILE A 306 11.63 -21.56 8.47
N ILE A 307 12.69 -22.30 8.79
CA ILE A 307 13.09 -23.52 8.06
C ILE A 307 12.08 -24.68 8.24
N GLY A 308 11.33 -24.71 9.35
CA GLY A 308 10.38 -25.79 9.62
C GLY A 308 9.17 -25.87 8.66
N MET A 309 8.86 -24.83 7.87
CA MET A 309 7.70 -24.88 6.95
C MET A 309 7.88 -24.20 5.59
N ARG A 310 8.90 -23.34 5.40
CA ARG A 310 8.97 -22.49 4.19
C ARG A 310 10.11 -22.77 3.23
N ASN A 311 11.11 -23.55 3.60
CA ASN A 311 12.22 -23.83 2.68
C ASN A 311 12.40 -25.32 2.50
N LYS A 312 12.59 -25.76 1.25
CA LYS A 312 12.85 -27.17 0.90
C LYS A 312 14.26 -27.30 0.34
N PHE A 313 15.01 -28.29 0.82
CA PHE A 313 16.36 -28.62 0.35
C PHE A 313 16.38 -30.07 -0.07
N ILE A 314 16.52 -30.32 -1.38
CA ILE A 314 16.44 -31.65 -1.97
C ILE A 314 17.78 -31.97 -2.60
N ARG A 315 18.50 -32.98 -2.09
CA ARG A 315 19.79 -33.45 -2.65
C ARG A 315 20.84 -32.32 -2.79
N CYS A 316 20.80 -31.34 -1.90
CA CYS A 316 21.75 -30.23 -1.85
C CYS A 316 23.07 -30.68 -1.24
N LYS A 317 24.13 -29.89 -1.46
CA LYS A 317 25.44 -30.10 -0.86
C LYS A 317 25.80 -28.92 0.04
N PHE A 318 26.19 -29.18 1.28
CA PHE A 318 26.61 -28.15 2.23
C PHE A 318 28.09 -28.33 2.51
N LEU A 319 28.91 -27.34 2.14
CA LEU A 319 30.37 -27.40 2.27
C LEU A 319 30.87 -26.27 3.17
N ASN A 320 31.68 -26.57 4.19
CA ASN A 320 32.21 -25.57 5.13
C ASN A 320 31.12 -24.65 5.72
N CYS A 321 29.97 -25.22 6.10
CA CYS A 321 28.85 -24.48 6.68
C CYS A 321 28.85 -24.59 8.21
N HIS A 322 28.20 -23.65 8.88
CA HIS A 322 27.98 -23.69 10.33
C HIS A 322 26.48 -23.70 10.64
N PHE A 323 26.02 -24.74 11.33
CA PHE A 323 24.62 -24.93 11.66
C PHE A 323 24.36 -24.66 13.13
N ARG A 324 23.41 -23.77 13.45
CA ARG A 324 22.88 -23.61 14.82
C ARG A 324 21.68 -24.48 15.12
N ALA A 325 20.93 -24.88 14.10
CA ALA A 325 19.89 -25.88 14.16
C ALA A 325 19.78 -26.56 12.77
N ILE A 326 19.06 -27.67 12.68
CA ILE A 326 18.73 -28.34 11.41
C ILE A 326 17.66 -29.41 11.64
N PRO A 327 16.64 -29.53 10.77
CA PRO A 327 15.74 -30.69 10.79
C PRO A 327 16.48 -32.00 10.48
N ALA A 328 16.18 -33.07 11.23
CA ALA A 328 16.85 -34.36 11.08
C ALA A 328 16.67 -34.97 9.67
N ASN A 329 15.50 -34.79 9.05
CA ASN A 329 15.24 -35.25 7.68
C ASN A 329 16.16 -34.59 6.64
N LEU A 330 16.61 -33.35 6.86
CA LEU A 330 17.58 -32.72 5.95
C LEU A 330 18.96 -33.36 6.03
N LEU A 331 19.32 -33.98 7.16
CA LEU A 331 20.61 -34.65 7.32
C LEU A 331 20.71 -35.90 6.46
N SER A 332 19.61 -36.60 6.19
CA SER A 332 19.59 -37.82 5.38
C SER A 332 19.37 -37.55 3.89
N GLU A 333 18.69 -36.47 3.53
CA GLU A 333 18.36 -36.12 2.13
C GLU A 333 19.46 -35.33 1.40
N ASN A 334 20.50 -34.87 2.10
CA ASN A 334 21.51 -33.95 1.58
C ASN A 334 22.94 -34.40 1.93
N GLU A 335 23.92 -33.88 1.18
CA GLU A 335 25.34 -34.15 1.41
C GLU A 335 25.97 -33.04 2.26
N PHE A 336 26.78 -33.40 3.25
CA PHE A 336 27.48 -32.45 4.12
C PHE A 336 28.99 -32.73 4.08
N GLY A 337 29.78 -31.68 3.88
CA GLY A 337 31.25 -31.73 3.83
C GLY A 337 31.87 -30.63 4.70
N ASP A 338 32.78 -31.01 5.60
CA ASP A 338 33.55 -30.08 6.47
C ASP A 338 32.67 -29.10 7.27
N CYS A 339 31.42 -29.46 7.57
CA CYS A 339 30.51 -28.59 8.28
C CYS A 339 30.67 -28.67 9.81
N ASN A 340 30.43 -27.54 10.47
CA ASN A 340 30.50 -27.38 11.92
C ASN A 340 29.10 -27.41 12.55
N PHE A 341 28.81 -28.47 13.30
CA PHE A 341 27.56 -28.71 14.02
C PHE A 341 27.67 -28.44 15.53
N SER A 342 28.68 -27.69 15.98
CA SER A 342 28.83 -27.35 17.42
C SER A 342 27.64 -26.49 17.91
N TRP A 343 27.01 -26.87 19.03
CA TRP A 343 25.73 -26.28 19.53
C TRP A 343 24.56 -26.39 18.55
N CYS A 344 24.61 -27.28 17.56
CA CYS A 344 23.52 -27.41 16.61
C CYS A 344 22.30 -28.08 17.26
N ALA A 345 21.14 -27.42 17.26
CA ALA A 345 19.86 -28.01 17.65
C ALA A 345 19.27 -28.84 16.49
N ILE A 346 19.30 -30.16 16.61
CA ILE A 346 18.77 -31.07 15.59
C ILE A 346 17.30 -31.37 15.92
N VAL A 347 16.38 -30.98 15.04
CA VAL A 347 14.93 -31.10 15.25
C VAL A 347 14.43 -32.35 14.53
N GLY A 348 14.05 -33.39 15.27
CA GLY A 348 13.55 -34.65 14.70
C GLY A 348 13.48 -35.78 15.73
N GLY A 349 13.21 -36.99 15.25
CA GLY A 349 13.18 -38.20 16.08
C GLY A 349 14.56 -38.83 16.28
N LEU A 350 14.77 -39.53 17.40
CA LEU A 350 16.02 -40.24 17.69
C LEU A 350 16.31 -41.33 16.64
N ASP A 351 15.28 -42.05 16.20
CA ASP A 351 15.39 -43.14 15.22
C ASP A 351 15.89 -42.65 13.85
N GLU A 352 15.46 -41.46 13.42
CA GLU A 352 15.90 -40.85 12.16
C GLU A 352 17.41 -40.60 12.18
N ILE A 353 17.92 -40.10 13.31
CA ILE A 353 19.30 -39.65 13.47
C ILE A 353 20.27 -40.81 13.65
N ASN A 354 19.89 -41.87 14.38
CA ASN A 354 20.76 -43.00 14.67
C ASN A 354 21.20 -43.78 13.41
N SER A 355 20.47 -43.62 12.31
CA SER A 355 20.80 -44.27 11.04
C SER A 355 21.81 -43.48 10.19
N ILE A 356 22.14 -42.25 10.58
CA ILE A 356 22.93 -41.31 9.77
C ILE A 356 24.41 -41.31 10.22
N ASP A 357 25.33 -41.45 9.27
CA ASP A 357 26.76 -41.26 9.50
C ASP A 357 27.31 -40.12 8.62
N LEU A 358 27.61 -38.98 9.25
CA LEU A 358 28.17 -37.80 8.58
C LEU A 358 29.69 -37.68 8.77
N ARG A 359 30.37 -38.68 9.34
CA ARG A 359 31.82 -38.67 9.57
C ARG A 359 32.62 -38.78 8.27
N ALA A 360 32.06 -39.43 7.25
CA ALA A 360 32.70 -39.56 5.93
C ALA A 360 32.98 -38.18 5.31
N GLY A 361 32.03 -37.25 5.43
CA GLY A 361 32.18 -35.87 4.97
C GLY A 361 33.04 -34.97 5.86
N ARG A 362 33.75 -35.50 6.87
CA ARG A 362 34.54 -34.70 7.84
C ARG A 362 33.73 -33.67 8.64
N ASN A 363 32.42 -33.83 8.71
CA ASN A 363 31.55 -32.99 9.53
C ASN A 363 31.87 -33.21 11.01
N PHE A 364 31.83 -32.13 11.79
CA PHE A 364 32.34 -32.16 13.16
C PHE A 364 31.55 -31.32 14.15
N TYR A 365 31.76 -31.61 15.43
CA TYR A 365 31.42 -30.75 16.55
C TYR A 365 32.60 -30.62 17.51
N ARG A 366 32.65 -29.53 18.27
CA ARG A 366 33.65 -29.33 19.34
C ARG A 366 33.21 -30.07 20.60
N ASP A 367 34.13 -30.77 21.24
CA ASP A 367 33.87 -31.61 22.43
C ASP A 367 33.04 -30.90 23.53
N ASN A 368 33.41 -29.67 23.84
CA ASN A 368 32.74 -28.85 24.86
C ASN A 368 31.41 -28.23 24.38
N LYS A 369 30.99 -28.53 23.16
CA LYS A 369 29.85 -27.91 22.46
C LYS A 369 29.14 -28.92 21.56
N PRO A 370 28.63 -30.05 22.11
CA PRO A 370 27.95 -31.06 21.32
C PRO A 370 26.65 -30.51 20.68
N PRO A 371 26.17 -31.14 19.59
CA PRO A 371 24.80 -30.93 19.12
C PRO A 371 23.78 -31.32 20.20
N VAL A 372 22.54 -30.86 20.04
CA VAL A 372 21.45 -31.13 20.97
C VAL A 372 20.23 -31.61 20.17
N LEU A 373 19.67 -32.76 20.55
CA LEU A 373 18.44 -33.26 19.95
C LEU A 373 17.23 -32.54 20.56
N CYS A 374 16.37 -31.96 19.71
CA CYS A 374 15.24 -31.11 20.11
C CYS A 374 13.89 -31.60 19.52
N PRO A 375 13.33 -32.75 19.95
CA PRO A 375 12.04 -33.24 19.49
C PRO A 375 10.92 -32.27 19.90
N GLY A 376 10.10 -31.86 18.93
CA GLY A 376 9.04 -30.87 19.17
C GLY A 376 9.54 -29.52 19.70
N GLY A 377 10.82 -29.18 19.46
CA GLY A 377 11.43 -27.92 19.88
C GLY A 377 11.87 -27.87 21.34
N LYS A 378 11.85 -28.99 22.07
CA LYS A 378 12.39 -29.09 23.44
C LYS A 378 13.62 -29.99 23.45
N VAL A 379 14.61 -29.65 24.26
CA VAL A 379 15.81 -30.50 24.45
C VAL A 379 15.39 -31.87 24.98
N SER A 380 15.76 -32.93 24.26
CA SER A 380 15.54 -34.32 24.66
C SER A 380 16.44 -34.69 25.84
N GLU A 381 15.94 -35.48 26.79
CA GLU A 381 16.79 -36.15 27.78
C GLU A 381 17.60 -37.26 27.11
N ASP A 382 17.00 -37.97 26.15
CA ASP A 382 17.64 -38.99 25.35
C ASP A 382 18.44 -38.33 24.21
N GLN A 383 19.75 -38.28 24.38
CA GLN A 383 20.69 -37.75 23.38
C GLN A 383 21.39 -38.89 22.64
N PRO A 384 21.50 -38.84 21.30
CA PRO A 384 22.27 -39.83 20.56
C PRO A 384 23.76 -39.69 20.88
N HIS A 385 24.51 -40.78 20.70
CA HIS A 385 25.96 -40.73 20.78
C HIS A 385 26.53 -39.97 19.58
N TRP A 386 26.66 -38.64 19.70
CA TRP A 386 27.09 -37.76 18.61
C TRP A 386 28.42 -38.14 17.96
N GLY A 387 29.30 -38.85 18.67
CA GLY A 387 30.55 -39.39 18.09
C GLY A 387 30.36 -40.49 17.02
N ASN A 388 29.17 -41.10 16.95
CA ASN A 388 28.83 -42.05 15.89
C ASN A 388 28.36 -41.37 14.60
N ILE A 389 27.86 -40.14 14.71
CA ILE A 389 27.27 -39.38 13.61
C ILE A 389 28.26 -38.35 13.07
N PHE A 390 29.02 -37.70 13.96
CA PHE A 390 29.93 -36.60 13.64
C PHE A 390 31.33 -36.86 14.19
N ARG A 391 32.35 -36.24 13.58
CA ARG A 391 33.69 -36.24 14.14
C ARG A 391 33.74 -35.34 15.37
N LYS A 392 34.27 -35.88 16.46
CA LYS A 392 34.53 -35.12 17.68
C LYS A 392 35.89 -34.45 17.58
N VAL A 393 35.94 -33.12 17.66
CA VAL A 393 37.17 -32.33 17.58
C VAL A 393 37.42 -31.65 18.93
N LYS A 394 38.67 -31.65 19.40
CA LYS A 394 39.05 -30.92 20.61
C LYS A 394 38.81 -29.43 20.40
N GLY A 395 38.02 -28.80 21.27
CA GLY A 395 37.86 -27.35 21.25
C GLY A 395 39.21 -26.69 21.54
N VAL A 396 39.62 -25.73 20.72
CA VAL A 396 40.62 -24.75 21.14
C VAL A 396 39.93 -23.92 22.24
N ALA A 397 40.49 -23.97 23.44
CA ALA A 397 39.96 -23.32 24.64
C ALA A 397 39.84 -21.81 24.44
#